data_AF-A0A962YP90-F1
#
_entry.id   AF-A0A962YP90-F1
#
_cell.length_a   1.000
_cell.length_b   1.000
_cell.length_c   1.000
_cell.angle_alpha   90.00
_cell.angle_beta   90.00
_cell.angle_gamma   90.00
#
_symmetry.space_group_name_H-M   'P 1'
#
loop_
_entity.id
_entity.type
_entity.pdbx_description
1 polymer ?
#
loop_
_entity_poly.entity_id
_entity_poly.type
_entity_poly.pdbx_seq_one_letter_code
_entity_poly.pdbx_strand_id
1 'polypeptide(L)' 'RMDLLHREQKTLDAALADPASYDEANKNRLREWLLRKGEVDRELAALETQWLEVQGAIEALAADLT' A
#
# COMPACT_ATOMS: atom_id res chain seq x y z
N ARG A 1 -10.00 4.15 -3.70
CA ARG A 1 -8.66 4.65 -3.27
C ARG A 1 -7.68 3.50 -3.04
N MET A 2 -8.06 2.45 -2.30
CA MET A 2 -7.23 1.24 -2.09
C MET A 2 -6.67 0.65 -3.41
N ASP A 3 -7.51 0.41 -4.42
CA ASP A 3 -7.05 -0.09 -5.74
C ASP A 3 -6.06 0.83 -6.48
N LEU A 4 -6.11 2.15 -6.22
CA LEU A 4 -5.14 3.09 -6.78
C LEU A 4 -3.80 2.96 -6.05
N LEU A 5 -3.84 2.84 -4.73
CA LEU A 5 -2.67 2.67 -3.90
C LEU A 5 -1.99 1.30 -4.15
N HIS A 6 -2.73 0.20 -4.31
CA HIS A 6 -2.13 -1.09 -4.70
C HIS A 6 -1.46 -1.06 -6.07
N ARG A 7 -2.04 -0.33 -7.04
CA ARG A 7 -1.41 -0.14 -8.36
C ARG A 7 -0.13 0.70 -8.26
N GLU A 8 -0.16 1.75 -7.44
CA GLU A 8 1.01 2.57 -7.18
C GLU A 8 2.11 1.79 -6.45
N GLN A 9 1.75 1.03 -5.40
CA GLN A 9 2.64 0.13 -4.67
C GLN A 9 3.34 -0.85 -5.62
N LYS A 10 2.57 -1.52 -6.49
CA LYS A 10 3.12 -2.45 -7.48
C LYS A 10 4.10 -1.77 -8.45
N THR A 11 3.83 -0.52 -8.83
CA THR A 11 4.71 0.26 -9.70
C THR A 11 6.01 0.62 -8.98
N LEU A 12 5.92 1.03 -7.71
CA LEU A 12 7.08 1.34 -6.88
C LEU A 12 7.91 0.10 -6.56
N ASP A 13 7.27 -1.03 -6.25
CA ASP A 13 7.94 -2.32 -6.03
C ASP A 13 8.71 -2.76 -7.27
N ALA A 14 8.10 -2.65 -8.46
CA ALA A 14 8.78 -2.97 -9.71
C ALA A 14 9.99 -2.06 -9.96
N ALA A 15 9.86 -0.76 -9.69
CA ALA A 15 10.96 0.18 -9.82
C ALA A 15 12.10 -0.09 -8.80
N LEU A 16 11.75 -0.38 -7.55
CA LEU A 16 12.72 -0.63 -6.47
C LEU A 16 13.36 -2.02 -6.52
N ALA A 17 12.78 -2.95 -7.28
CA ALA A 17 13.36 -4.26 -7.56
C ALA A 17 14.42 -4.23 -8.67
N ASP A 18 14.45 -3.17 -9.49
CA ASP A 18 15.49 -2.98 -10.52
C ASP A 18 16.82 -2.54 -9.87
N PRO A 19 17.91 -3.32 -10.01
CA PRO A 19 19.23 -2.92 -9.49
C PRO A 19 19.71 -1.56 -10.00
N ALA A 20 19.37 -1.19 -11.24
CA ALA A 20 19.79 0.10 -11.83
C ALA A 20 19.18 1.30 -11.10
N SER A 21 18.08 1.12 -10.38
CA SER A 21 17.47 2.17 -9.55
C SER A 21 18.40 2.65 -8.42
N TYR A 22 19.42 1.87 -8.06
CA TYR A 22 20.39 2.19 -7.02
C TYR A 22 21.67 2.84 -7.55
N ASP A 23 21.78 3.04 -8.87
CA ASP A 23 22.90 3.75 -9.46
C ASP A 23 22.97 5.20 -8.97
N GLU A 24 24.19 5.75 -8.91
CA GLU A 24 24.44 7.14 -8.49
C GLU A 24 23.56 8.14 -9.25
N ALA A 25 23.38 7.90 -10.55
CA ALA A 25 22.56 8.72 -11.44
C ALA A 25 21.09 8.79 -11.03
N ASN A 26 20.58 7.79 -10.30
CA ASN A 26 19.19 7.66 -9.90
C ASN A 26 18.93 8.03 -8.43
N LYS A 27 19.95 8.42 -7.64
CA LYS A 27 19.81 8.62 -6.19
C LYS A 27 18.69 9.54 -5.74
N ASN A 28 18.42 10.63 -6.46
CA ASN A 28 17.33 11.54 -6.10
C ASN A 28 15.97 10.86 -6.30
N ARG A 29 15.78 10.21 -7.45
CA ARG A 29 14.57 9.47 -7.79
C ARG A 29 14.37 8.26 -6.87
N LEU A 30 15.44 7.58 -6.49
CA LEU A 30 15.41 6.49 -5.51
C LEU A 30 14.88 6.96 -4.15
N ARG A 31 15.35 8.11 -3.66
CA ARG A 31 14.86 8.69 -2.39
C ARG A 31 13.37 9.00 -2.45
N GLU A 32 12.92 9.60 -3.56
CA GLU A 32 11.50 9.90 -3.77
C GLU A 32 10.66 8.63 -3.80
N TRP A 33 11.10 7.60 -4.51
CA TRP A 33 10.42 6.30 -4.56
C TRP A 33 10.35 5.62 -3.19
N LEU A 34 11.43 5.59 -2.43
CA LEU A 34 11.45 5.00 -1.09
C LEU A 34 10.51 5.74 -0.14
N LEU A 35 10.53 7.08 -0.19
CA LEU A 35 9.60 7.91 0.59
C LEU A 35 8.16 7.58 0.23
N ARG A 36 7.84 7.61 -1.07
CA ARG A 36 6.49 7.38 -1.55
C ARG A 36 6.01 5.96 -1.25
N LYS A 37 6.90 4.95 -1.36
CA LYS A 37 6.58 3.57 -0.98
C LYS A 37 6.16 3.48 0.48
N GLY A 38 6.92 4.08 1.39
CA GLY A 38 6.57 4.09 2.81
C GLY A 38 5.24 4.80 3.11
N GLU A 39 4.89 5.84 2.35
CA GLU A 39 3.58 6.48 2.44
C GLU A 39 2.45 5.58 1.95
N VAL A 40 2.61 4.99 0.77
CA VAL A 40 1.62 4.11 0.15
C VAL A 40 1.38 2.87 1.01
N ASP A 41 2.45 2.22 1.51
CA ASP A 41 2.36 1.05 2.38
C ASP A 41 1.59 1.36 3.68
N ARG A 42 1.85 2.54 4.27
CA ARG A 42 1.14 2.99 5.48
C ARG A 42 -0.32 3.32 5.21
N GLU A 43 -0.63 4.01 4.11
CA GLU A 43 -2.01 4.33 3.72
C GLU A 43 -2.81 3.04 3.44
N LEU A 44 -2.20 2.05 2.77
CA LEU A 44 -2.80 0.76 2.50
C LEU A 44 -3.10 -0.01 3.78
N ALA A 45 -2.11 -0.16 4.67
CA ALA A 45 -2.30 -0.87 5.93
C ALA A 45 -3.45 -0.27 6.77
N ALA A 46 -3.58 1.06 6.80
CA ALA A 46 -4.68 1.73 7.50
C ALA A 46 -6.04 1.42 6.86
N LEU A 47 -6.13 1.48 5.52
CA LEU A 47 -7.37 1.19 4.80
C LEU A 47 -7.78 -0.28 4.90
N GLU A 48 -6.81 -1.21 4.83
CA GLU A 48 -7.05 -2.65 4.95
C GLU A 48 -7.51 -3.00 6.36
N THR A 49 -6.92 -2.38 7.38
CA THR A 49 -7.38 -2.51 8.78
C THR A 49 -8.81 -2.03 8.93
N GLN A 50 -9.13 -0.82 8.45
CA GLN A 50 -10.48 -0.28 8.50
C GLN A 50 -11.48 -1.18 7.75
N TRP A 51 -11.07 -1.72 6.59
CA TRP A 51 -11.91 -2.64 5.83
C TRP A 51 -12.23 -3.91 6.62
N LEU A 52 -11.22 -4.54 7.25
CA LEU A 52 -11.41 -5.71 8.10
C LEU A 52 -12.32 -5.42 9.29
N GLU A 53 -12.15 -4.28 9.96
CA GLU A 53 -13.00 -3.88 11.09
C GLU A 53 -14.48 -3.75 10.66
N VAL A 54 -14.74 -3.13 9.51
CA VAL A 54 -16.10 -2.98 8.96
C VAL A 54 -16.68 -4.34 8.56
N GLN A 55 -15.90 -5.21 7.93
CA GLN A 55 -16.35 -6.56 7.60
C GLN A 55 -16.71 -7.34 8.87
N GLY A 56 -15.86 -7.30 9.90
CA GLY A 56 -16.13 -7.95 11.18
C GLY A 56 -17.40 -7.44 11.86
N ALA A 57 -17.67 -6.14 11.79
CA ALA A 57 -18.92 -5.57 12.31
C ALA A 57 -20.16 -6.05 11.53
N ILE A 58 -20.06 -6.18 10.21
CA ILE A 58 -21.14 -6.71 9.36
C ILE A 58 -21.42 -8.17 9.71
N GLU A 59 -20.38 -8.99 9.86
CA GLU A 59 -20.49 -10.40 10.23
C GLU A 59 -21.13 -10.58 11.60
N ALA A 60 -20.73 -9.77 12.59
CA ALA A 60 -21.32 -9.79 13.93
C ALA A 60 -22.82 -9.45 13.91
N LEU A 61 -23.20 -8.37 13.20
CA LEU A 61 -24.61 -8.00 13.05
C LEU A 61 -25.43 -9.06 12.32
N ALA A 62 -24.85 -9.70 11.29
CA ALA A 62 -25.51 -10.77 10.56
C ALA A 62 -25.72 -12.01 11.44
N ALA A 63 -24.75 -12.35 12.31
CA ALA A 63 -24.88 -13.45 13.27
C ALA A 63 -25.94 -13.18 14.35
N ASP A 64 -26.07 -11.93 14.82
CA ASP A 64 -27.10 -11.55 15.80
C ASP A 64 -28.54 -11.63 15.24
N LEU A 65 -28.70 -11.64 13.91
CA LEU A 65 -29.98 -11.72 13.20
C LEU A 65 -30.45 -13.16 12.91
N THR A 66 -29.63 -14.17 13.20
CA THR A 66 -29.90 -15.61 12.93
C THR A 66 -30.00 -16.42 14.20
#